data_AF-A0A8I2Z145-F1
#
_entry.id   AF-A0A8I2Z145-F1
#
_cell.length_a   1.000
_cell.length_b   1.000
_cell.length_c   1.000
_cell.angle_alpha   90.00
_cell.angle_beta   90.00
_cell.angle_gamma   90.00
#
_symmetry.space_group_name_H-M   'P 1'
#
loop_
_entity.id
_entity.type
_entity.pdbx_description
1 polymer ?
#
loop_
_entity_poly.entity_id
_entity_poly.type
_entity_poly.pdbx_seq_one_letter_code
_entity_poly.pdbx_strand_id
1 'polypeptide(L)'
;MSSSTETLRRTRFVLISDTHNHTPALPRGDVLVHAGDLTNQGSYSELSRVVQWLEKADFESKIVVAGNHDLNLDPELVASRGSSLADSSHTHQDCLNLLLSSPSITYLAHASTTIRLSSPEGPHTTFTAFGSPFSPLSSLHGSFSAFTYASPLHPLTPTTAADLPSLWDAIPLDADVVITHTPPRAHGDESPARRSAGCEALRRALWRVRPRLAACGHVHEARGAERVLWDLSCGNVAFKETSVEQWVDPAPEGKKLSILGLGSRGGKPLRNDGGRGTWAERDDAVTQPSTAAMQSGVPGAAMPHIGTRGLGGDPPSARSDGEALAGRLGRLETCVVNCAIMAKSYPHVGGRKMNKPIVVDLDLPVW
;
A
#
# COMPACT_ATOMS: atom_id res chain seq x y z
N MET A 1 -3.68 -21.60 -29.04
CA MET A 1 -2.50 -20.83 -28.59
C MET A 1 -2.14 -21.33 -27.21
N SER A 2 -0.95 -21.93 -27.05
CA SER A 2 -0.49 -22.44 -25.75
C SER A 2 -0.31 -21.24 -24.82
N SER A 3 -1.14 -21.12 -23.79
CA SER A 3 -0.92 -20.19 -22.68
C SER A 3 0.39 -20.60 -22.01
N SER A 4 1.47 -19.85 -22.25
CA SER A 4 2.69 -19.98 -21.46
C SER A 4 2.33 -19.56 -20.04
N THR A 5 2.32 -20.52 -19.11
CA THR A 5 2.14 -20.23 -17.69
C THR A 5 3.29 -19.33 -17.24
N GLU A 6 2.96 -18.13 -16.78
CA GLU A 6 3.90 -17.17 -16.22
C GLU A 6 4.70 -17.83 -15.09
N THR A 7 6.03 -17.77 -15.17
CA THR A 7 6.90 -18.36 -14.14
C THR A 7 7.01 -17.40 -12.99
N LEU A 8 6.60 -17.83 -11.79
CA LEU A 8 6.68 -17.05 -10.57
C LEU A 8 7.87 -17.50 -9.72
N ARG A 9 8.53 -16.55 -9.06
CA ARG A 9 9.56 -16.80 -8.05
C ARG A 9 9.25 -16.01 -6.78
N ARG A 10 9.63 -16.60 -5.64
CA ARG A 10 9.47 -15.98 -4.33
C ARG A 10 10.41 -14.78 -4.19
N THR A 11 9.83 -13.63 -3.86
CA THR A 11 10.52 -12.38 -3.52
C THR A 11 10.17 -12.01 -2.08
N ARG A 12 11.21 -11.75 -1.28
CA ARG A 12 11.08 -11.41 0.14
C ARG A 12 11.11 -9.90 0.35
N PHE A 13 10.00 -9.37 0.82
CA PHE A 13 9.85 -8.00 1.24
C PHE A 13 10.10 -7.88 2.75
N VAL A 14 10.86 -6.86 3.15
CA VAL A 14 11.00 -6.42 4.55
C VAL A 14 10.31 -5.08 4.66
N LEU A 15 9.26 -5.03 5.48
CA LEU A 15 8.36 -3.89 5.58
C LEU A 15 8.57 -3.18 6.92
N ILE A 16 8.83 -1.88 6.86
CA ILE A 16 8.95 -0.98 8.00
C ILE A 16 8.26 0.36 7.71
N SER A 17 7.90 1.08 8.75
CA SER A 17 7.38 2.44 8.71
C SER A 17 7.55 3.08 10.08
N ASP A 18 7.44 4.41 10.17
CA ASP A 18 7.41 5.12 11.45
C ASP A 18 8.68 4.85 12.27
N THR A 19 9.82 4.99 11.61
CA THR A 19 11.13 4.83 12.27
C THR A 19 11.44 6.02 13.15
N HIS A 20 11.00 7.23 12.82
CA HIS A 20 11.20 8.44 13.63
C HIS A 20 12.68 8.60 14.05
N ASN A 21 13.59 8.59 13.07
CA ASN A 21 15.07 8.57 13.21
C ASN A 21 15.71 7.29 13.77
N HIS A 22 14.94 6.24 14.08
CA HIS A 22 15.52 4.99 14.56
C HIS A 22 16.00 4.13 13.39
N THR A 23 17.07 3.38 13.61
CA THR A 23 17.68 2.49 12.61
C THR A 23 17.59 1.04 13.10
N PRO A 24 16.42 0.39 13.00
CA PRO A 24 16.25 -0.98 13.50
C PRO A 24 17.19 -1.96 12.78
N ALA A 25 17.52 -3.07 13.44
CA ALA A 25 18.15 -4.19 12.76
C ALA A 25 17.18 -4.78 11.73
N LEU A 26 17.65 -4.91 10.48
CA LEU A 26 16.86 -5.41 9.38
C LEU A 26 17.18 -6.89 9.12
N PRO A 27 16.18 -7.77 9.02
CA PRO A 27 16.41 -9.14 8.58
C PRO A 27 16.76 -9.17 7.08
N ARG A 28 17.36 -10.28 6.63
CA ARG A 28 17.66 -10.48 5.20
C ARG A 28 16.37 -10.52 4.37
N GLY A 29 16.36 -9.81 3.25
CA GLY A 29 15.32 -9.86 2.22
C GLY A 29 15.86 -9.37 0.88
N ASP A 30 14.99 -9.38 -0.13
CA ASP A 30 15.32 -8.93 -1.48
C ASP A 30 14.96 -7.45 -1.66
N VAL A 31 13.80 -7.05 -1.12
CA VAL A 31 13.27 -5.68 -1.20
C VAL A 31 13.00 -5.12 0.20
N LEU A 32 13.53 -3.93 0.50
CA LEU A 32 13.15 -3.15 1.67
C LEU A 32 12.08 -2.13 1.29
N VAL A 33 11.03 -2.01 2.11
CA VAL A 33 10.01 -0.96 1.97
C VAL A 33 9.96 -0.14 3.25
N HIS A 34 10.05 1.18 3.12
CA HIS A 34 9.79 2.15 4.19
C HIS A 34 8.55 2.99 3.87
N ALA A 35 7.45 2.78 4.60
CA ALA A 35 6.14 3.38 4.31
C ALA A 35 5.88 4.72 5.05
N GLY A 36 6.88 5.61 5.09
CA GLY A 36 6.74 6.94 5.69
C GLY A 36 7.22 7.09 7.12
N ASP A 37 7.29 8.34 7.56
CA ASP A 37 7.82 8.79 8.86
C ASP A 37 9.23 8.28 9.12
N LEU A 38 10.12 8.63 8.18
CA LEU A 38 11.56 8.35 8.29
C LEU A 38 12.17 9.11 9.47
N THR A 39 11.70 10.34 9.68
CA THR A 39 12.28 11.30 10.61
C THR A 39 11.26 11.80 11.62
N ASN A 40 11.68 12.54 12.65
CA ASN A 40 10.72 13.17 13.56
C ASN A 40 10.20 14.51 13.01
N GLN A 41 11.01 15.24 12.23
CA GLN A 41 10.72 16.62 11.79
C GLN A 41 11.20 16.93 10.36
N GLY A 42 11.76 15.97 9.63
CA GLY A 42 12.19 16.16 8.25
C GLY A 42 13.40 17.05 8.05
N SER A 43 14.21 17.33 9.07
CA SER A 43 15.41 18.16 8.88
C SER A 43 16.42 17.47 7.96
N TYR A 44 17.24 18.26 7.25
CA TYR A 44 18.29 17.72 6.37
C TYR A 44 19.21 16.75 7.12
N SER A 45 19.60 17.09 8.37
CA SER A 45 20.47 16.24 9.19
C SER A 45 19.83 14.89 9.54
N GLU A 46 18.52 14.86 9.78
CA GLU A 46 17.77 13.64 10.06
C GLU A 46 17.66 12.78 8.80
N LEU A 47 17.22 13.38 7.69
CA LEU A 47 17.11 12.73 6.40
C LEU A 47 18.46 12.15 5.94
N SER A 48 19.55 12.92 6.07
CA SER A 48 20.88 12.47 5.69
C SER A 48 21.32 11.23 6.48
N ARG A 49 21.07 11.21 7.80
CA ARG A 49 21.36 10.04 8.65
C ARG A 49 20.54 8.82 8.25
N VAL A 50 19.25 9.00 7.97
CA VAL A 50 18.37 7.88 7.58
C VAL A 50 18.73 7.36 6.19
N VAL A 51 18.98 8.23 5.21
CA VAL A 51 19.44 7.84 3.86
C VAL A 51 20.74 7.04 3.95
N GLN A 52 21.75 7.52 4.69
CA GLN A 52 23.00 6.79 4.88
C GLN A 52 22.81 5.40 5.50
N TRP A 53 21.83 5.25 6.41
CA TRP A 53 21.51 3.95 6.99
C TRP A 53 20.82 3.03 5.97
N LEU A 54 19.84 3.53 5.21
CA LEU A 54 19.16 2.78 4.15
C LEU A 54 20.12 2.35 3.04
N GLU A 55 21.05 3.22 2.63
CA GLU A 55 22.07 2.90 1.62
C GLU A 55 22.96 1.74 2.06
N LYS A 56 23.30 1.66 3.35
CA LYS A 56 24.10 0.57 3.93
C LYS A 56 23.33 -0.74 4.09
N ALA A 57 22.00 -0.73 4.02
CA ALA A 57 21.20 -1.93 4.14
C ALA A 57 21.41 -2.84 2.92
N ASP A 58 21.67 -4.13 3.15
CA ASP A 58 21.94 -5.12 2.11
C ASP A 58 20.63 -5.65 1.50
N PHE A 59 20.06 -4.84 0.60
CA PHE A 59 18.87 -5.15 -0.18
C PHE A 59 19.10 -4.73 -1.61
N GLU A 60 18.59 -5.51 -2.54
CA GLU A 60 18.71 -5.25 -3.96
C GLU A 60 17.91 -4.01 -4.39
N SER A 61 16.74 -3.80 -3.77
CA SER A 61 15.91 -2.61 -3.97
C SER A 61 15.38 -2.08 -2.64
N LYS A 62 15.35 -0.75 -2.49
CA LYS A 62 14.82 -0.06 -1.30
C LYS A 62 13.79 0.96 -1.74
N ILE A 63 12.52 0.69 -1.50
CA ILE A 63 11.41 1.58 -1.88
C ILE A 63 11.04 2.43 -0.67
N VAL A 64 11.05 3.73 -0.84
CA VAL A 64 10.82 4.69 0.25
C VAL A 64 9.69 5.63 -0.12
N VAL A 65 8.78 5.82 0.82
CA VAL A 65 7.72 6.83 0.79
C VAL A 65 7.90 7.72 2.02
N ALA A 66 7.65 9.02 1.89
CA ALA A 66 7.66 9.96 3.02
C ALA A 66 6.39 9.83 3.87
N GLY A 67 6.40 10.35 5.09
CA GLY A 67 5.21 10.45 5.94
C GLY A 67 4.97 11.86 6.43
N ASN A 68 4.05 11.98 7.38
CA ASN A 68 3.58 13.26 7.86
C ASN A 68 4.60 14.01 8.75
N HIS A 69 5.65 13.33 9.22
CA HIS A 69 6.77 13.90 9.96
C HIS A 69 7.96 14.31 9.08
N ASP A 70 7.97 13.96 7.80
CA ASP A 70 9.09 14.26 6.90
C ASP A 70 8.92 15.65 6.26
N LEU A 71 8.85 16.68 7.12
CA LEU A 71 8.33 18.01 6.81
C LEU A 71 8.99 18.71 5.61
N ASN A 72 10.32 18.66 5.51
CA ASN A 72 11.02 19.34 4.42
C ASN A 72 10.94 18.59 3.08
N LEU A 73 10.30 17.42 3.01
CA LEU A 73 10.01 16.73 1.76
C LEU A 73 8.68 17.18 1.13
N ASP A 74 7.83 17.91 1.86
CA ASP A 74 6.56 18.43 1.34
C ASP A 74 6.73 19.87 0.80
N PRO A 75 6.65 20.07 -0.52
CA PRO A 75 6.84 21.39 -1.12
C PRO A 75 5.73 22.38 -0.74
N GLU A 76 4.49 21.92 -0.56
CA GLU A 76 3.35 22.80 -0.21
C GLU A 76 3.49 23.28 1.24
N LEU A 77 3.84 22.36 2.15
CA LEU A 77 4.11 22.71 3.54
C LEU A 77 5.28 23.68 3.66
N VAL A 78 6.40 23.42 2.98
CA VAL A 78 7.58 24.31 3.00
C VAL A 78 7.22 25.70 2.45
N ALA A 79 6.45 25.77 1.36
CA ALA A 79 5.99 27.05 0.82
C ALA A 79 5.08 27.81 1.80
N SER A 80 4.18 27.10 2.50
CA SER A 80 3.22 27.71 3.44
C SER A 80 3.86 28.26 4.73
N ARG A 81 4.97 27.68 5.19
CA ARG A 81 5.65 28.07 6.45
C ARG A 81 6.58 29.28 6.32
N GLY A 82 6.88 29.72 5.10
CA GLY A 82 7.86 30.78 4.85
C GLY A 82 9.24 30.47 5.43
N SER A 83 10.05 31.50 5.67
CA SER A 83 11.42 31.40 6.22
C SER A 83 11.49 31.08 7.72
N SER A 84 10.36 30.82 8.40
CA SER A 84 10.28 30.89 9.86
C SER A 84 10.81 29.66 10.62
N LEU A 85 11.07 28.52 9.97
CA LEU A 85 11.51 27.28 10.66
C LEU A 85 12.49 26.40 9.86
N ALA A 86 12.95 26.84 8.70
CA ALA A 86 14.00 26.11 7.99
C ALA A 86 15.31 26.32 8.77
N ASP A 87 16.01 25.22 9.09
CA ASP A 87 17.46 25.28 9.20
C ASP A 87 17.96 26.00 7.93
N SER A 88 18.33 27.28 8.05
CA SER A 88 18.55 28.20 6.93
C SER A 88 19.70 27.77 6.01
N SER A 89 20.36 26.66 6.35
CA SER A 89 21.45 26.06 5.61
C SER A 89 21.01 25.16 4.45
N HIS A 90 19.79 24.60 4.48
CA HIS A 90 19.34 23.62 3.46
C HIS A 90 17.89 23.85 3.03
N THR A 91 17.66 23.71 1.73
CA THR A 91 16.35 23.86 1.09
C THR A 91 15.56 22.54 1.05
N HIS A 92 14.28 22.63 0.67
CA HIS A 92 13.47 21.46 0.30
C HIS A 92 14.19 20.59 -0.75
N GLN A 93 14.79 21.23 -1.77
CA GLN A 93 15.48 20.52 -2.84
C GLN A 93 16.71 19.78 -2.33
N ASP A 94 17.46 20.36 -1.39
CA ASP A 94 18.61 19.68 -0.78
C ASP A 94 18.17 18.43 -0.01
N CYS A 95 17.06 18.54 0.74
CA CYS A 95 16.46 17.41 1.46
C CYS A 95 15.97 16.32 0.49
N LEU A 96 15.29 16.70 -0.58
CA LEU A 96 14.78 15.78 -1.60
C LEU A 96 15.93 15.09 -2.37
N ASN A 97 17.01 15.82 -2.66
CA ASN A 97 18.17 15.30 -3.39
C ASN A 97 18.88 14.16 -2.64
N LEU A 98 18.83 14.13 -1.31
CA LEU A 98 19.36 13.01 -0.53
C LEU A 98 18.71 11.67 -0.93
N LEU A 99 17.40 11.69 -1.21
CA LEU A 99 16.65 10.50 -1.63
C LEU A 99 16.79 10.24 -3.13
N LEU A 100 16.63 11.28 -3.97
CA LEU A 100 16.63 11.15 -5.43
C LEU A 100 18.00 10.83 -6.02
N SER A 101 19.09 11.26 -5.37
CA SER A 101 20.46 11.02 -5.86
C SER A 101 21.04 9.69 -5.37
N SER A 102 20.32 8.97 -4.50
CA SER A 102 20.79 7.68 -4.01
C SER A 102 20.73 6.62 -5.11
N PRO A 103 21.80 5.84 -5.34
CA PRO A 103 21.80 4.81 -6.37
C PRO A 103 21.02 3.56 -5.98
N SER A 104 20.62 3.42 -4.71
CA SER A 104 19.96 2.21 -4.19
C SER A 104 18.55 2.44 -3.67
N ILE A 105 18.12 3.70 -3.51
CA ILE A 105 16.80 4.05 -3.02
C ILE A 105 15.91 4.48 -4.19
N THR A 106 14.73 3.86 -4.27
CA THR A 106 13.64 4.31 -5.12
C THR A 106 12.66 5.10 -4.26
N TYR A 107 12.72 6.43 -4.32
CA TYR A 107 11.78 7.29 -3.62
C TYR A 107 10.51 7.52 -4.46
N LEU A 108 9.35 7.23 -3.89
CA LEU A 108 8.05 7.40 -4.54
C LEU A 108 7.23 8.48 -3.83
N ALA A 109 6.94 9.56 -4.54
CA ALA A 109 6.13 10.68 -4.06
C ALA A 109 4.84 10.79 -4.89
N HIS A 110 3.86 9.95 -4.56
CA HIS A 110 2.60 9.82 -5.32
C HIS A 110 2.85 9.45 -6.80
N ALA A 111 3.64 8.39 -6.99
CA ALA A 111 4.08 7.93 -8.31
C ALA A 111 4.21 6.40 -8.34
N SER A 112 4.22 5.85 -9.55
CA SER A 112 4.49 4.42 -9.79
C SER A 112 5.76 4.19 -10.59
N THR A 113 6.36 3.02 -10.40
CA THR A 113 7.48 2.53 -11.20
C THR A 113 7.48 1.00 -11.25
N THR A 114 8.12 0.44 -12.28
CA THR A 114 8.38 -1.00 -12.35
C THR A 114 9.74 -1.31 -11.74
N ILE A 115 9.75 -2.20 -10.75
CA ILE A 115 10.97 -2.71 -10.14
C ILE A 115 11.38 -3.99 -10.85
N ARG A 116 12.67 -4.12 -11.12
CA ARG A 116 13.31 -5.27 -11.73
C ARG A 116 14.49 -5.69 -10.88
N LEU A 117 14.37 -6.86 -10.26
CA LEU A 117 15.45 -7.47 -9.51
C LEU A 117 16.31 -8.27 -10.51
N SER A 118 17.60 -7.93 -10.65
CA SER A 118 18.60 -8.50 -11.56
C SER A 118 19.80 -9.13 -10.85
N SER A 119 19.86 -9.10 -9.51
CA SER A 119 20.98 -9.65 -8.74
C SER A 119 21.23 -11.11 -9.15
N PRO A 120 22.48 -11.51 -9.44
CA PRO A 120 22.77 -12.87 -9.92
C PRO A 120 22.22 -13.97 -9.01
N GLU A 121 22.28 -13.76 -7.69
CA GLU A 121 21.77 -14.68 -6.67
C GLU A 121 20.31 -14.39 -6.25
N GLY A 122 19.73 -13.32 -6.81
CA GLY A 122 18.41 -12.82 -6.46
C GLY A 122 17.25 -13.60 -7.10
N PRO A 123 16.01 -13.13 -6.91
CA PRO A 123 14.82 -13.81 -7.43
C PRO A 123 14.59 -13.59 -8.93
N HIS A 124 15.26 -12.62 -9.57
CA HIS A 124 15.05 -12.25 -10.98
C HIS A 124 13.60 -11.88 -11.30
N THR A 125 12.91 -11.24 -10.36
CA THR A 125 11.48 -10.91 -10.49
C THR A 125 11.22 -9.46 -10.83
N THR A 126 10.06 -9.19 -11.41
CA THR A 126 9.56 -7.84 -11.68
C THR A 126 8.19 -7.61 -11.05
N PHE A 127 7.90 -6.36 -10.69
CA PHE A 127 6.60 -5.95 -10.18
C PHE A 127 6.41 -4.44 -10.34
N THR A 128 5.15 -3.99 -10.44
CA THR A 128 4.82 -2.56 -10.43
C THR A 128 4.53 -2.09 -9.01
N ALA A 129 5.25 -1.06 -8.55
CA ALA A 129 5.07 -0.43 -7.26
C ALA A 129 4.45 0.96 -7.41
N PHE A 130 3.45 1.30 -6.60
CA PHE A 130 2.94 2.67 -6.43
C PHE A 130 3.22 3.13 -5.00
N GLY A 131 3.73 4.34 -4.83
CA GLY A 131 4.05 4.90 -3.52
C GLY A 131 3.48 6.30 -3.31
N SER A 132 2.87 6.58 -2.15
CA SER A 132 2.32 7.91 -1.85
C SER A 132 2.40 8.30 -0.37
N PRO A 133 2.93 9.50 -0.06
CA PRO A 133 3.09 9.97 1.32
C PRO A 133 1.80 10.55 1.92
N PHE A 134 0.77 10.73 1.10
CA PHE A 134 -0.40 11.51 1.48
C PHE A 134 -1.26 10.82 2.55
N SER A 135 -1.73 11.62 3.51
CA SER A 135 -2.64 11.21 4.57
C SER A 135 -3.81 12.19 4.72
N PRO A 136 -5.03 11.72 5.07
CA PRO A 136 -6.11 12.62 5.46
C PRO A 136 -5.67 13.51 6.63
N LEU A 137 -6.02 14.79 6.60
CA LEU A 137 -5.81 15.66 7.74
C LEU A 137 -6.55 15.09 8.97
N SER A 138 -5.78 14.61 9.94
CA SER A 138 -6.31 14.13 11.21
C SER A 138 -6.47 15.30 12.16
N SER A 139 -7.61 15.40 12.85
CA SER A 139 -7.81 16.40 13.91
C SER A 139 -6.82 16.26 15.09
N LEU A 140 -6.02 15.18 15.12
CA LEU A 140 -5.02 14.89 16.15
C LEU A 140 -3.63 15.48 15.85
N HIS A 141 -3.31 15.74 14.59
CA HIS A 141 -2.04 16.34 14.18
C HIS A 141 -2.35 17.75 13.66
N GLY A 142 -1.94 18.77 14.42
CA GLY A 142 -2.24 20.17 14.11
C GLY A 142 -1.71 20.63 12.74
N SER A 143 -1.81 21.93 12.45
CA SER A 143 -1.47 22.58 11.17
C SER A 143 0.00 22.44 10.69
N PHE A 144 0.78 21.54 11.26
CA PHE A 144 2.21 21.34 11.03
C PHE A 144 2.55 19.92 10.55
N SER A 145 1.63 19.26 9.87
CA SER A 145 1.76 17.90 9.34
C SER A 145 2.01 17.93 7.82
N ALA A 146 3.02 17.21 7.33
CA ALA A 146 3.33 17.11 5.91
C ALA A 146 2.39 16.16 5.18
N PHE A 147 2.29 16.36 3.86
CA PHE A 147 1.53 15.53 2.92
C PHE A 147 0.10 15.27 3.39
N THR A 148 -0.58 16.33 3.84
CA THR A 148 -1.97 16.23 4.28
C THR A 148 -2.94 16.74 3.22
N TYR A 149 -4.13 16.15 3.15
CA TYR A 149 -5.23 16.66 2.32
C TYR A 149 -6.53 16.67 3.11
N ALA A 150 -7.43 17.57 2.73
CA ALA A 150 -8.77 17.63 3.30
C ALA A 150 -9.55 16.36 2.95
N SER A 151 -10.06 15.67 3.97
CA SER A 151 -10.96 14.54 3.81
C SER A 151 -12.33 14.89 4.38
N PRO A 152 -13.44 14.60 3.67
CA PRO A 152 -14.79 14.95 4.11
C PRO A 152 -15.28 14.07 5.27
N LEU A 153 -14.47 13.12 5.75
CA LEU A 153 -14.84 12.10 6.76
C LEU A 153 -14.97 12.68 8.18
N HIS A 154 -15.72 13.77 8.33
CA HIS A 154 -16.17 14.22 9.64
C HIS A 154 -17.25 13.24 10.14
N PRO A 155 -17.17 12.73 11.39
CA PRO A 155 -18.07 11.68 11.91
C PRO A 155 -19.57 12.02 11.89
N LEU A 156 -19.92 13.31 11.75
CA LEU A 156 -21.29 13.81 11.79
C LEU A 156 -21.87 14.17 10.41
N THR A 157 -21.11 14.02 9.32
CA THR A 157 -21.60 14.31 7.96
C THR A 157 -21.64 13.03 7.13
N PRO A 158 -22.82 12.63 6.61
CA PRO A 158 -22.90 11.49 5.69
C PRO A 158 -22.13 11.84 4.41
N THR A 159 -20.97 11.22 4.22
CA THR A 159 -20.13 11.40 3.02
C THR A 159 -20.67 10.56 1.88
N THR A 160 -20.98 11.18 0.75
CA THR A 160 -21.26 10.46 -0.49
C THR A 160 -19.96 10.11 -1.21
N ALA A 161 -20.01 9.19 -2.18
CA ALA A 161 -18.84 8.85 -2.99
C ALA A 161 -18.26 10.04 -3.79
N ALA A 162 -19.07 11.07 -4.05
CA ALA A 162 -18.65 12.28 -4.76
C ALA A 162 -17.80 13.22 -3.89
N ASP A 163 -17.88 13.08 -2.57
CA ASP A 163 -17.18 13.95 -1.62
C ASP A 163 -15.75 13.46 -1.32
N LEU A 164 -15.44 12.21 -1.65
CA LEU A 164 -14.13 11.61 -1.40
C LEU A 164 -13.07 12.12 -2.39
N PRO A 165 -11.80 12.28 -1.95
CA PRO A 165 -10.73 12.74 -2.82
C PRO A 165 -10.45 11.74 -3.95
N SER A 166 -10.29 12.26 -5.16
CA SER A 166 -9.87 11.48 -6.34
C SER A 166 -8.37 11.19 -6.38
N LEU A 167 -7.60 11.63 -5.38
CA LEU A 167 -6.15 11.43 -5.28
C LEU A 167 -5.75 9.97 -5.55
N TRP A 168 -6.49 9.03 -4.99
CA TRP A 168 -6.19 7.60 -5.10
C TRP A 168 -6.59 6.98 -6.44
N ASP A 169 -7.20 7.74 -7.36
CA ASP A 169 -7.44 7.29 -8.74
C ASP A 169 -6.13 7.17 -9.54
N ALA A 170 -5.05 7.83 -9.08
CA ALA A 170 -3.72 7.73 -9.67
C ALA A 170 -3.06 6.36 -9.49
N ILE A 171 -3.57 5.49 -8.60
CA ILE A 171 -3.00 4.13 -8.42
C ILE A 171 -3.26 3.32 -9.70
N PRO A 172 -2.20 2.88 -10.42
CA PRO A 172 -2.35 2.08 -11.63
C PRO A 172 -3.09 0.77 -11.34
N LEU A 173 -3.87 0.31 -12.30
CA LEU A 173 -4.67 -0.91 -12.13
C LEU A 173 -3.83 -2.19 -12.14
N ASP A 174 -2.63 -2.14 -12.70
CA ASP A 174 -1.65 -3.22 -12.72
C ASP A 174 -0.72 -3.24 -11.50
N ALA A 175 -0.77 -2.23 -10.62
CA ALA A 175 0.08 -2.15 -9.44
C ALA A 175 0.02 -3.44 -8.59
N ASP A 176 1.16 -4.09 -8.41
CA ASP A 176 1.30 -5.30 -7.58
C ASP A 176 1.50 -4.94 -6.11
N VAL A 177 2.22 -3.85 -5.86
CA VAL A 177 2.58 -3.35 -4.53
C VAL A 177 2.15 -1.89 -4.41
N VAL A 178 1.31 -1.60 -3.43
CA VAL A 178 0.89 -0.23 -3.08
C VAL A 178 1.49 0.12 -1.72
N ILE A 179 2.16 1.27 -1.63
CA ILE A 179 2.85 1.73 -0.43
C ILE A 179 2.29 3.11 -0.10
N THR A 180 1.58 3.22 1.02
CA THR A 180 0.99 4.48 1.45
C THR A 180 1.39 4.76 2.88
N HIS A 181 1.59 6.03 3.25
CA HIS A 181 1.83 6.31 4.67
C HIS A 181 0.57 6.04 5.52
N THR A 182 -0.57 6.58 5.09
CA THR A 182 -1.87 6.33 5.75
C THR A 182 -2.38 4.90 5.50
N PRO A 183 -2.98 4.24 6.51
CA PRO A 183 -3.65 2.96 6.30
C PRO A 183 -5.00 3.15 5.57
N PRO A 184 -5.45 2.16 4.78
CA PRO A 184 -6.84 2.12 4.32
C PRO A 184 -7.80 1.98 5.51
N ARG A 185 -8.99 2.56 5.38
CA ARG A 185 -10.01 2.49 6.44
C ARG A 185 -10.34 1.05 6.81
N ALA A 186 -10.54 0.77 8.10
CA ALA A 186 -10.88 -0.52 8.68
C ALA A 186 -9.82 -1.63 8.53
N HIS A 187 -8.61 -1.31 8.05
CA HIS A 187 -7.53 -2.29 7.89
C HIS A 187 -6.20 -1.70 8.38
N GLY A 188 -5.70 -2.22 9.49
CA GLY A 188 -4.46 -1.71 10.10
C GLY A 188 -4.56 -0.25 10.55
N ASP A 189 -5.74 0.19 10.98
CA ASP A 189 -6.04 1.60 11.29
C ASP A 189 -6.68 1.85 12.66
N GLU A 190 -6.67 0.86 13.55
CA GLU A 190 -7.24 0.97 14.89
C GLU A 190 -6.32 1.80 15.81
N SER A 191 -6.77 3.01 16.15
CA SER A 191 -6.11 3.88 17.13
C SER A 191 -6.38 3.42 18.58
N PRO A 192 -5.62 3.92 19.58
CA PRO A 192 -5.88 3.64 21.01
C PRO A 192 -7.32 3.94 21.47
N ALA A 193 -7.98 4.90 20.82
CA ALA A 193 -9.36 5.27 21.10
C ALA A 193 -10.39 4.32 20.45
N ARG A 194 -9.95 3.20 19.84
CA ARG A 194 -10.74 2.25 19.04
C ARG A 194 -11.51 2.94 17.91
N ARG A 195 -10.94 4.02 17.37
CA ARG A 195 -11.46 4.74 16.21
C ARG A 195 -10.61 4.39 15.00
N SER A 196 -11.29 4.10 13.90
CA SER A 196 -10.71 3.90 12.58
C SER A 196 -10.14 5.24 12.08
N ALA A 197 -8.81 5.30 11.95
CA ALA A 197 -8.09 6.47 11.46
C ALA A 197 -7.77 6.39 9.95
N GLY A 198 -8.13 5.28 9.30
CA GLY A 198 -7.74 4.99 7.93
C GLY A 198 -8.59 5.71 6.88
N CYS A 199 -8.05 5.77 5.67
CA CYS A 199 -8.65 6.49 4.56
C CYS A 199 -9.66 5.63 3.78
N GLU A 200 -10.93 6.07 3.74
CA GLU A 200 -12.00 5.40 2.98
C GLU A 200 -11.72 5.46 1.47
N ALA A 201 -11.24 6.59 0.95
CA ALA A 201 -10.91 6.73 -0.47
C ALA A 201 -9.79 5.75 -0.89
N LEU A 202 -8.80 5.55 -0.03
CA LEU A 202 -7.75 4.55 -0.25
C LEU A 202 -8.30 3.13 -0.21
N ARG A 203 -9.14 2.78 0.77
CA ARG A 203 -9.80 1.45 0.83
C ARG A 203 -10.55 1.14 -0.47
N ARG A 204 -11.28 2.13 -1.02
CA ARG A 204 -11.98 1.98 -2.30
C ARG A 204 -11.04 1.80 -3.49
N ALA A 205 -9.91 2.52 -3.49
CA ALA A 205 -8.87 2.33 -4.49
C ALA A 205 -8.23 0.94 -4.41
N LEU A 206 -8.01 0.41 -3.20
CA LEU A 206 -7.53 -0.96 -3.01
C LEU A 206 -8.56 -1.99 -3.46
N TRP A 207 -9.86 -1.80 -3.20
CA TRP A 207 -10.91 -2.66 -3.77
C TRP A 207 -10.92 -2.60 -5.31
N ARG A 208 -10.61 -1.44 -5.91
CA ARG A 208 -10.54 -1.26 -7.37
C ARG A 208 -9.32 -1.96 -7.98
N VAL A 209 -8.14 -1.74 -7.42
CA VAL A 209 -6.83 -2.18 -7.96
C VAL A 209 -6.51 -3.61 -7.53
N ARG A 210 -6.81 -3.95 -6.28
CA ARG A 210 -6.52 -5.23 -5.61
C ARG A 210 -5.05 -5.64 -5.76
N PRO A 211 -4.11 -4.80 -5.26
CA PRO A 211 -2.69 -5.16 -5.29
C PRO A 211 -2.45 -6.43 -4.46
N ARG A 212 -1.37 -7.15 -4.74
CA ARG A 212 -0.95 -8.30 -3.94
C ARG A 212 -0.59 -7.87 -2.52
N LEU A 213 0.08 -6.73 -2.40
CA LEU A 213 0.53 -6.16 -1.14
C LEU A 213 0.18 -4.66 -1.06
N ALA A 214 -0.45 -4.26 0.04
CA ALA A 214 -0.64 -2.88 0.44
C ALA A 214 0.11 -2.65 1.77
N ALA A 215 1.21 -1.91 1.76
CA ALA A 215 2.02 -1.62 2.93
C ALA A 215 1.79 -0.19 3.42
N CYS A 216 1.63 -0.01 4.73
CA CYS A 216 1.37 1.27 5.37
C CYS A 216 1.94 1.40 6.78
N GLY A 217 1.76 2.56 7.39
CA GLY A 217 2.18 2.86 8.76
C GLY A 217 1.24 3.84 9.44
N HIS A 218 1.77 4.93 9.98
CA HIS A 218 1.06 6.09 10.56
C HIS A 218 0.33 5.80 11.87
N VAL A 219 -0.41 4.68 11.95
CA VAL A 219 -1.13 4.25 13.15
C VAL A 219 -0.28 3.22 13.89
N HIS A 220 0.57 3.69 14.80
CA HIS A 220 1.58 2.90 15.51
C HIS A 220 1.01 1.66 16.22
N GLU A 221 -0.16 1.80 16.84
CA GLU A 221 -0.78 0.73 17.63
C GLU A 221 -1.42 -0.35 16.76
N ALA A 222 -1.65 -0.06 15.48
CA ALA A 222 -2.33 -0.97 14.55
C ALA A 222 -1.35 -1.86 13.75
N ARG A 223 -0.08 -1.96 14.16
CA ARG A 223 0.88 -2.86 13.52
C ARG A 223 0.28 -4.26 13.41
N GLY A 224 0.26 -4.79 12.19
CA GLY A 224 -0.26 -6.11 11.90
C GLY A 224 -0.39 -6.36 10.41
N ALA A 225 -1.00 -7.48 10.05
CA ALA A 225 -1.32 -7.80 8.67
C ALA A 225 -2.70 -8.44 8.58
N GLU A 226 -3.35 -8.24 7.44
CA GLU A 226 -4.67 -8.78 7.14
C GLU A 226 -4.70 -9.25 5.68
N ARG A 227 -5.38 -10.37 5.44
CA ARG A 227 -5.73 -10.80 4.08
C ARG A 227 -7.18 -10.43 3.83
N VAL A 228 -7.39 -9.52 2.88
CA VAL A 228 -8.72 -9.01 2.53
C VAL A 228 -9.18 -9.66 1.24
N LEU A 229 -10.30 -10.36 1.28
CA LEU A 229 -10.99 -10.89 0.11
C LEU A 229 -12.08 -9.92 -0.31
N TRP A 230 -11.96 -9.32 -1.49
CA TRP A 230 -12.89 -8.30 -1.97
C TRP A 230 -14.13 -8.93 -2.61
N ASP A 231 -15.33 -8.42 -2.28
CA ASP A 231 -16.59 -8.81 -2.91
C ASP A 231 -16.75 -8.05 -4.23
N LEU A 232 -16.68 -8.80 -5.34
CA LEU A 232 -16.89 -8.28 -6.70
C LEU A 232 -18.24 -8.71 -7.29
N SER A 233 -19.03 -9.50 -6.55
CA SER A 233 -20.25 -10.15 -7.04
C SER A 233 -21.47 -9.22 -7.00
N CYS A 234 -21.47 -8.24 -6.08
CA CYS A 234 -22.62 -7.39 -5.81
C CYS A 234 -22.51 -6.03 -6.52
N GLY A 235 -23.09 -5.91 -7.73
CA GLY A 235 -23.08 -4.64 -8.50
C GLY A 235 -23.73 -3.44 -7.79
N ASN A 236 -24.63 -3.68 -6.84
CA ASN A 236 -25.35 -2.64 -6.08
C ASN A 236 -24.67 -2.27 -4.75
N VAL A 237 -23.64 -3.01 -4.32
CA VAL A 237 -22.91 -2.78 -3.07
C VAL A 237 -21.41 -2.77 -3.38
N ALA A 238 -20.93 -1.61 -3.83
CA ALA A 238 -19.51 -1.43 -4.12
C ALA A 238 -18.65 -1.43 -2.83
N PHE A 239 -17.38 -1.81 -2.97
CA PHE A 239 -16.35 -1.69 -1.92
C PHE A 239 -16.56 -2.58 -0.69
N LYS A 240 -17.29 -3.68 -0.86
CA LYS A 240 -17.52 -4.68 0.18
C LYS A 240 -16.38 -5.69 0.24
N GLU A 241 -16.05 -6.15 1.44
CA GLU A 241 -15.24 -7.33 1.68
C GLU A 241 -16.13 -8.57 1.81
N THR A 242 -15.69 -9.69 1.24
CA THR A 242 -16.27 -11.01 1.53
C THR A 242 -15.76 -11.53 2.87
N SER A 243 -14.47 -11.35 3.16
CA SER A 243 -13.85 -11.76 4.41
C SER A 243 -12.53 -11.04 4.68
N VAL A 244 -12.17 -10.93 5.95
CA VAL A 244 -10.86 -10.44 6.42
C VAL A 244 -10.25 -11.50 7.35
N GLU A 245 -9.09 -12.04 6.96
CA GLU A 245 -8.30 -12.96 7.80
C GLU A 245 -7.18 -12.16 8.47
N GLN A 246 -7.28 -11.96 9.80
CA GLN A 246 -6.23 -11.31 10.57
C GLN A 246 -5.03 -12.24 10.74
N TRP A 247 -3.84 -11.70 10.52
CA TRP A 247 -2.60 -12.42 10.74
C TRP A 247 -2.22 -12.40 12.23
N VAL A 248 -1.88 -13.57 12.74
CA VAL A 248 -1.26 -13.72 14.06
C VAL A 248 0.24 -13.83 13.87
N ASP A 249 0.99 -12.88 14.44
CA ASP A 249 2.45 -12.89 14.37
C ASP A 249 2.99 -14.21 14.94
N PRO A 250 3.69 -15.05 14.15
CA PRO A 250 4.19 -16.34 14.61
C PRO A 250 5.35 -16.19 15.61
N ALA A 251 5.91 -14.99 15.73
CA ALA A 251 6.99 -14.69 16.63
C ALA A 251 6.84 -13.26 17.16
N PRO A 252 5.88 -12.98 18.06
CA PRO A 252 5.70 -11.62 18.60
C PRO A 252 6.90 -11.19 19.46
N GLU A 253 7.63 -12.17 20.03
CA GLU A 253 8.79 -11.96 20.90
C GLU A 253 10.05 -12.68 20.38
N GLY A 254 11.19 -12.31 20.93
CA GLY A 254 12.48 -12.93 20.63
C GLY A 254 13.00 -12.68 19.20
N LYS A 255 13.98 -13.48 18.79
CA LYS A 255 14.78 -13.27 17.56
C LYS A 255 14.17 -13.87 16.29
N LYS A 256 13.09 -14.64 16.39
CA LYS A 256 12.42 -15.24 15.21
C LYS A 256 11.74 -14.14 14.37
N LEU A 257 11.67 -14.36 13.06
CA LEU A 257 11.09 -13.40 12.13
C LEU A 257 9.56 -13.33 12.26
N SER A 258 9.03 -12.12 12.24
CA SER A 258 7.62 -11.83 12.05
C SER A 258 7.28 -11.97 10.56
N ILE A 259 7.10 -13.20 10.09
CA ILE A 259 6.99 -13.54 8.66
C ILE A 259 5.58 -13.99 8.25
N LEU A 260 5.17 -13.56 7.06
CA LEU A 260 3.93 -13.92 6.39
C LEU A 260 4.27 -14.49 5.00
N GLY A 261 4.04 -15.80 4.82
CA GLY A 261 4.33 -16.52 3.58
C GLY A 261 3.11 -16.61 2.67
N LEU A 262 3.02 -15.74 1.66
CA LEU A 262 1.91 -15.68 0.71
C LEU A 262 2.23 -16.28 -0.66
N GLY A 263 3.41 -16.89 -0.79
CA GLY A 263 3.75 -17.72 -1.95
C GLY A 263 3.19 -19.14 -1.81
N SER A 264 3.25 -19.88 -2.92
CA SER A 264 2.94 -21.31 -3.02
C SER A 264 3.61 -22.16 -1.93
N ARG A 265 4.86 -21.83 -1.54
CA ARG A 265 5.60 -22.52 -0.48
C ARG A 265 5.17 -22.15 0.95
N GLY A 266 4.43 -21.06 1.12
CA GLY A 266 3.92 -20.59 2.42
C GLY A 266 2.62 -21.27 2.87
N GLY A 267 2.02 -22.10 2.01
CA GLY A 267 0.85 -22.92 2.31
C GLY A 267 -0.51 -22.21 2.10
N LYS A 268 -0.53 -20.88 1.94
CA LYS A 268 -1.74 -20.10 1.65
C LYS A 268 -1.45 -18.98 0.62
N PRO A 269 -1.29 -19.31 -0.67
CA PRO A 269 -1.07 -18.30 -1.70
C PRO A 269 -2.27 -17.35 -1.83
N LEU A 270 -2.02 -16.12 -2.27
CA LEU A 270 -3.08 -15.17 -2.59
C LEU A 270 -3.93 -15.66 -3.77
N ARG A 271 -5.25 -15.45 -3.70
CA ARG A 271 -6.20 -15.78 -4.77
C ARG A 271 -6.16 -14.77 -5.92
N ASN A 272 -5.01 -14.63 -6.57
CA ASN A 272 -4.77 -13.57 -7.56
C ASN A 272 -4.39 -14.02 -8.96
N ASP A 273 -3.83 -15.22 -9.12
CA ASP A 273 -3.14 -15.63 -10.36
C ASP A 273 -3.89 -16.69 -11.16
N GLY A 274 -5.21 -16.80 -10.99
CA GLY A 274 -6.02 -17.79 -11.72
C GLY A 274 -5.66 -19.26 -11.41
N GLY A 275 -4.76 -19.50 -10.46
CA GLY A 275 -4.44 -20.82 -9.93
C GLY A 275 -5.67 -21.41 -9.26
N ARG A 276 -6.35 -22.32 -9.97
CA ARG A 276 -7.31 -23.24 -9.35
C ARG A 276 -6.55 -24.05 -8.32
N GLY A 277 -6.52 -23.59 -7.07
CA GLY A 277 -6.26 -24.48 -5.96
C GLY A 277 -7.21 -25.67 -6.13
N THR A 278 -6.68 -26.88 -6.20
CA THR A 278 -7.45 -28.11 -6.18
C THR A 278 -8.09 -28.25 -4.80
N TRP A 279 -9.10 -27.45 -4.53
CA TRP A 279 -10.07 -27.72 -3.49
C TRP A 279 -11.18 -28.48 -4.18
N ALA A 280 -11.19 -29.78 -3.90
CA ALA A 280 -12.25 -30.67 -4.29
C ALA A 280 -13.59 -30.04 -3.93
N GLU A 281 -14.49 -30.05 -4.91
CA GLU A 281 -15.91 -29.82 -4.77
C GLU A 281 -16.42 -30.45 -3.47
N ARG A 282 -17.02 -29.62 -2.61
CA ARG A 282 -18.17 -30.00 -1.79
C ARG A 282 -19.06 -28.77 -1.60
N ASP A 283 -20.11 -28.74 -2.42
CA ASP A 283 -21.51 -28.42 -2.12
C ASP A 283 -21.83 -27.04 -1.47
N ASP A 284 -22.83 -26.27 -1.91
CA ASP A 284 -23.88 -26.53 -2.89
C ASP A 284 -24.62 -25.24 -3.30
N ALA A 285 -25.21 -25.31 -4.49
CA ALA A 285 -26.40 -24.59 -4.96
C ALA A 285 -26.37 -23.04 -5.06
N VAL A 286 -26.01 -22.52 -6.24
CA VAL A 286 -26.72 -21.36 -6.81
C VAL A 286 -27.13 -21.65 -8.25
N THR A 287 -28.44 -21.56 -8.42
CA THR A 287 -29.34 -21.71 -9.56
C THR A 287 -28.84 -21.21 -10.93
N GLN A 288 -29.24 -21.93 -11.97
CA GLN A 288 -29.09 -21.60 -13.39
C GLN A 288 -29.60 -20.18 -13.74
N PRO A 289 -29.04 -19.52 -14.78
CA PRO A 289 -29.43 -18.17 -15.14
C PRO A 289 -30.82 -18.16 -15.81
N SER A 290 -31.76 -17.42 -15.22
CA SER A 290 -33.02 -17.08 -15.86
C SER A 290 -32.79 -16.02 -16.95
N THR A 291 -33.27 -16.31 -18.15
CA THR A 291 -33.38 -15.38 -19.27
C THR A 291 -34.33 -14.23 -18.92
N ALA A 292 -33.83 -13.00 -18.83
CA ALA A 292 -34.66 -11.80 -18.79
C ALA A 292 -34.16 -10.79 -19.83
N ALA A 293 -35.10 -10.29 -20.61
CA ALA A 293 -34.91 -9.61 -21.88
C ALA A 293 -34.29 -8.21 -21.79
N MET A 294 -33.59 -7.86 -22.87
CA MET A 294 -33.09 -6.53 -23.22
C MET A 294 -34.19 -5.46 -23.17
N GLN A 295 -33.88 -4.30 -22.57
CA GLN A 295 -34.35 -3.02 -23.08
C GLN A 295 -33.18 -2.04 -23.20
N SER A 296 -33.08 -1.48 -24.40
CA SER A 296 -32.04 -0.63 -24.95
C SER A 296 -32.19 0.83 -24.52
N GLY A 297 -31.08 1.44 -24.09
CA GLY A 297 -30.92 2.89 -24.01
C GLY A 297 -29.45 3.27 -23.86
N VAL A 298 -28.86 3.86 -24.92
CA VAL A 298 -27.53 4.50 -24.97
C VAL A 298 -27.72 5.78 -25.81
N PRO A 299 -27.03 6.92 -25.55
CA PRO A 299 -25.58 7.02 -25.77
C PRO A 299 -24.82 7.73 -24.64
N GLY A 300 -23.78 7.08 -24.12
CA GLY A 300 -22.64 7.73 -23.47
C GLY A 300 -21.38 7.12 -24.06
N ALA A 301 -20.76 7.81 -25.02
CA ALA A 301 -19.55 7.35 -25.68
C ALA A 301 -18.40 7.27 -24.67
N ALA A 302 -17.61 6.20 -24.74
CA ALA A 302 -16.37 6.07 -24.00
C ALA A 302 -15.40 7.18 -24.46
N MET A 303 -14.89 7.95 -23.51
CA MET A 303 -13.80 8.89 -23.74
C MET A 303 -12.48 8.11 -23.68
N PRO A 304 -11.55 8.31 -24.63
CA PRO A 304 -10.21 7.74 -24.54
C PRO A 304 -9.57 8.17 -23.20
N HIS A 305 -8.94 7.22 -22.49
CA HIS A 305 -8.22 7.43 -21.21
C HIS A 305 -9.06 7.63 -19.94
N ILE A 306 -10.38 7.45 -19.98
CA ILE A 306 -11.22 7.41 -18.77
C ILE A 306 -11.81 6.01 -18.64
N GLY A 307 -11.02 5.09 -18.07
CA GLY A 307 -11.48 3.72 -17.79
C GLY A 307 -12.72 3.73 -16.91
N THR A 308 -13.73 2.94 -17.28
CA THR A 308 -14.97 2.84 -16.50
C THR A 308 -14.67 2.36 -15.08
N ARG A 309 -15.08 3.17 -14.11
CA ARG A 309 -15.03 2.89 -12.67
C ARG A 309 -15.55 1.49 -12.35
N GLY A 310 -14.64 0.54 -12.14
CA GLY A 310 -14.80 -0.56 -11.20
C GLY A 310 -15.89 -1.62 -11.46
N LEU A 311 -16.71 -1.53 -12.51
CA LEU A 311 -17.68 -2.59 -12.83
C LEU A 311 -16.98 -3.71 -13.59
N GLY A 312 -16.17 -4.50 -12.88
CA GLY A 312 -15.63 -5.74 -13.41
C GLY A 312 -16.78 -6.64 -13.83
N GLY A 313 -17.01 -6.75 -15.13
CA GLY A 313 -18.02 -7.59 -15.74
C GLY A 313 -17.63 -7.88 -17.18
N ASP A 314 -17.81 -9.15 -17.56
CA ASP A 314 -17.61 -9.77 -18.87
C ASP A 314 -16.62 -9.07 -19.84
N PRO A 315 -15.39 -9.58 -20.02
CA PRO A 315 -14.38 -8.96 -20.89
C PRO A 315 -14.80 -8.62 -22.33
N PRO A 316 -15.80 -9.29 -22.98
CA PRO A 316 -16.32 -8.91 -24.30
C PRO A 316 -17.24 -7.68 -24.31
N SER A 317 -17.63 -7.13 -23.15
CA SER A 317 -18.54 -5.98 -23.10
C SER A 317 -17.92 -4.74 -23.74
N ALA A 318 -18.64 -4.03 -24.61
CA ALA A 318 -18.18 -2.77 -25.20
C ALA A 318 -17.98 -1.62 -24.17
N ARG A 319 -18.35 -1.85 -22.90
CA ARG A 319 -18.10 -0.96 -21.75
C ARG A 319 -16.89 -1.40 -20.91
N SER A 320 -16.21 -2.45 -21.33
CA SER A 320 -15.05 -3.05 -20.68
C SER A 320 -13.79 -2.32 -21.17
N ASP A 321 -13.11 -1.61 -20.27
CA ASP A 321 -11.76 -1.14 -20.55
C ASP A 321 -10.80 -2.35 -20.45
N GLY A 322 -10.54 -2.97 -21.60
CA GLY A 322 -9.78 -4.22 -21.71
C GLY A 322 -8.34 -4.10 -21.19
N GLU A 323 -7.71 -2.93 -21.32
CA GLU A 323 -6.37 -2.64 -20.80
C GLU A 323 -6.42 -2.46 -19.27
N ALA A 324 -7.42 -1.74 -18.76
CA ALA A 324 -7.69 -1.59 -17.32
C ALA A 324 -8.04 -2.91 -16.60
N LEU A 325 -8.56 -3.89 -17.34
CA LEU A 325 -8.87 -5.21 -16.80
C LEU A 325 -7.63 -6.11 -16.79
N ALA A 326 -6.81 -6.12 -17.84
CA ALA A 326 -5.62 -6.99 -17.94
C ALA A 326 -4.75 -6.97 -16.67
N GLY A 327 -4.47 -5.78 -16.11
CA GLY A 327 -3.60 -5.63 -14.93
C GLY A 327 -4.16 -6.16 -13.60
N ARG A 328 -5.47 -6.33 -13.47
CA ARG A 328 -6.13 -6.79 -12.22
C ARG A 328 -7.02 -8.02 -12.39
N LEU A 329 -7.11 -8.56 -13.60
CA LEU A 329 -7.93 -9.73 -13.91
C LEU A 329 -7.43 -10.92 -13.07
N GLY A 330 -8.36 -11.55 -12.35
CA GLY A 330 -8.05 -12.68 -11.46
C GLY A 330 -7.64 -12.29 -10.04
N ARG A 331 -7.27 -11.03 -9.78
CA ARG A 331 -6.94 -10.55 -8.42
C ARG A 331 -8.19 -10.44 -7.56
N LEU A 332 -8.26 -11.21 -6.47
CA LEU A 332 -9.37 -11.19 -5.50
C LEU A 332 -8.93 -10.77 -4.10
N GLU A 333 -7.65 -10.95 -3.76
CA GLU A 333 -7.12 -10.72 -2.43
C GLU A 333 -6.04 -9.65 -2.41
N THR A 334 -6.03 -8.87 -1.33
CA THR A 334 -4.93 -7.96 -0.97
C THR A 334 -4.42 -8.31 0.41
N CYS A 335 -3.10 -8.44 0.55
CA CYS A 335 -2.48 -8.42 1.87
C CYS A 335 -2.25 -6.98 2.29
N VAL A 336 -2.97 -6.51 3.31
CA VAL A 336 -2.75 -5.20 3.91
C VAL A 336 -1.80 -5.39 5.10
N VAL A 337 -0.74 -4.59 5.18
CA VAL A 337 0.24 -4.63 6.26
C VAL A 337 0.43 -3.23 6.81
N ASN A 338 0.11 -3.03 8.08
CA ASN A 338 0.63 -1.88 8.83
C ASN A 338 1.97 -2.32 9.45
N CYS A 339 3.05 -1.77 8.92
CA CYS A 339 4.43 -2.09 9.29
C CYS A 339 5.07 -1.02 10.19
N ALA A 340 4.27 -0.26 10.95
CA ALA A 340 4.77 0.69 11.94
C ALA A 340 5.68 -0.02 12.96
N ILE A 341 6.95 0.38 12.98
CA ILE A 341 7.91 -0.16 13.94
C ILE A 341 7.83 0.56 15.28
N MET A 342 7.41 1.83 15.33
CA MET A 342 7.10 2.48 16.59
C MET A 342 5.83 1.84 17.17
N ALA A 343 5.87 1.32 18.39
CA ALA A 343 4.75 0.56 18.94
C ALA A 343 3.66 1.40 19.60
N LYS A 344 3.96 2.67 19.93
CA LYS A 344 3.03 3.59 20.60
C LYS A 344 3.27 5.01 20.12
N SER A 345 2.21 5.80 20.01
CA SER A 345 2.33 7.24 19.77
C SER A 345 2.89 8.00 20.97
N TYR A 346 3.36 9.22 20.72
CA TYR A 346 3.77 10.16 21.77
C TYR A 346 2.54 10.67 22.55
N PRO A 347 2.65 10.95 23.86
CA PRO A 347 3.80 10.72 24.73
C PRO A 347 3.91 9.24 25.11
N HIS A 348 5.09 8.63 24.90
CA HIS A 348 5.30 7.20 25.12
C HIS A 348 5.26 6.82 26.62
N VAL A 349 4.07 6.73 27.20
CA VAL A 349 3.87 6.33 28.59
C VAL A 349 4.43 4.92 28.79
N GLY A 350 5.41 4.79 29.68
CA GLY A 350 6.17 3.56 29.92
C GLY A 350 7.41 3.35 29.05
N GLY A 351 7.84 4.38 28.30
CA GLY A 351 9.04 4.37 27.47
C GLY A 351 8.76 4.02 26.00
N ARG A 352 9.73 4.32 25.13
CA ARG A 352 9.68 3.95 23.72
C ARG A 352 9.80 2.43 23.58
N LYS A 353 8.89 1.84 22.82
CA LYS A 353 8.92 0.42 22.44
C LYS A 353 8.88 0.33 20.92
N MET A 354 9.71 -0.54 20.37
CA MET A 354 9.75 -0.81 18.94
C MET A 354 9.27 -2.24 18.68
N ASN A 355 8.51 -2.40 17.61
CA ASN A 355 8.15 -3.67 17.02
C ASN A 355 9.21 -4.11 16.00
N LYS A 356 9.22 -5.40 15.70
CA LYS A 356 10.08 -5.95 14.65
C LYS A 356 9.52 -5.63 13.26
N PRO A 357 10.39 -5.47 12.24
CA PRO A 357 9.98 -5.46 10.85
C PRO A 357 9.07 -6.66 10.52
N ILE A 358 8.09 -6.45 9.65
CA ILE A 358 7.25 -7.53 9.12
C ILE A 358 7.88 -8.00 7.81
N VAL A 359 8.05 -9.31 7.66
CA VAL A 359 8.61 -9.94 6.45
C VAL A 359 7.48 -10.58 5.66
N VAL A 360 7.40 -10.30 4.37
CA VAL A 360 6.38 -10.86 3.48
C VAL A 360 7.07 -11.57 2.32
N ASP A 361 6.75 -12.85 2.12
CA ASP A 361 7.17 -13.59 0.92
C ASP A 361 6.02 -13.60 -0.09
N LEU A 362 6.22 -13.01 -1.28
CA LEU A 362 5.28 -13.03 -2.41
C LEU A 362 5.86 -13.83 -3.58
N ASP A 363 5.03 -14.55 -4.32
CA ASP A 363 5.41 -15.09 -5.62
C ASP A 363 5.13 -14.02 -6.70
N LEU A 364 6.17 -13.63 -7.44
CA LEU A 364 6.15 -12.57 -8.46
C LEU A 364 6.71 -13.06 -9.81
N PRO A 365 6.31 -12.46 -10.94
CA PRO A 365 6.79 -12.82 -12.27
C PRO A 365 8.30 -12.68 -12.44
N VAL A 366 8.91 -13.65 -13.12
CA VAL A 366 10.31 -13.58 -13.61
C VAL A 366 10.37 -12.77 -14.91
N TRP A 367 11.45 -12.01 -15.12
CA TRP A 367 11.65 -11.17 -16.32
C TRP A 367 12.94 -11.44 -17.08
#